data_AF-A0A674PQX1-F1
#
_entry.id   AF-A0A674PQX1-F1
#
_cell.length_a   1.000
_cell.length_b   1.000
_cell.length_c   1.000
_cell.angle_alpha   90.00
_cell.angle_beta   90.00
_cell.angle_gamma   90.00
#
_symmetry.space_group_name_H-M   'P 1'
#
loop_
_entity.id
_entity.type
_entity.pdbx_description
1 polymer ?
#
loop_
_entity_poly.entity_id
_entity_poly.type
_entity_poly.pdbx_seq_one_letter_code
_entity_poly.pdbx_strand_id
1 'polypeptide(L)'
;MRLVSPSHAFCYVKPTRKDMTHCMDETDGTWHAIGSSWRNSECMDCTCAGCCSAFSIPSSFDDDCISVFDKVACEYKVYKKDNPSISCPIYGAVGK
;
A
#
# COMPACT_ATOMS: atom_id res chain seq x y z
N MET A 1 21.06 -20.77 4.58
CA MET A 1 19.79 -20.06 4.84
C MET A 1 19.97 -18.61 4.42
N ARG A 2 19.55 -18.23 3.20
CA ARG A 2 19.57 -16.81 2.79
C ARG A 2 18.22 -16.21 3.18
N LEU A 3 18.24 -15.29 4.15
CA LEU A 3 17.09 -14.46 4.48
C LEU A 3 16.85 -13.52 3.30
N VAL A 4 15.85 -13.82 2.47
CA VAL A 4 15.38 -12.89 1.44
C VAL A 4 14.58 -11.82 2.18
N SER A 5 15.08 -10.59 2.20
CA SER A 5 14.37 -9.46 2.79
C SER A 5 13.21 -9.06 1.86
N PRO A 6 11.93 -9.22 2.25
CA PRO A 6 10.79 -8.95 1.39
C PRO A 6 10.33 -7.49 1.51
N SER A 7 11.24 -6.53 1.68
CA SER A 7 10.89 -5.13 1.86
C SER A 7 11.03 -4.34 0.54
N HIS A 8 10.09 -4.53 -0.37
CA HIS A 8 9.78 -3.51 -1.37
C HIS A 8 8.52 -2.77 -0.90
N ALA A 9 8.67 -1.91 0.11
CA ALA A 9 7.65 -0.90 0.39
C ALA A 9 7.72 0.14 -0.73
N PHE A 10 6.61 0.37 -1.44
CA PHE A 10 6.56 1.37 -2.48
C PHE A 10 6.43 2.74 -1.81
N CYS A 11 7.56 3.38 -1.53
CA CYS A 11 7.63 4.66 -0.86
C CYS A 11 8.33 5.70 -1.73
N TYR A 12 7.93 6.96 -1.56
CA TYR A 12 8.62 8.08 -2.18
C TYR A 12 8.64 9.28 -1.24
N VAL A 13 9.72 10.06 -1.31
CA VAL A 13 9.90 11.29 -0.53
C VAL A 13 9.57 12.50 -1.38
N LYS A 14 8.95 13.51 -0.76
CA LYS A 14 8.66 14.80 -1.37
C LYS A 14 9.55 15.87 -0.75
N PRO A 15 10.07 16.84 -1.54
CA PRO A 15 10.79 17.97 -0.99
C PRO A 15 9.85 18.82 -0.14
N THR A 16 10.23 19.07 1.12
CA THR A 16 9.50 19.97 2.02
C THR A 16 10.15 21.34 2.05
N ARG A 17 9.34 22.40 2.12
CA ARG A 17 9.82 23.78 2.32
C ARG A 17 9.59 24.20 3.76
N LYS A 18 10.54 24.95 4.32
CA LYS A 18 10.58 25.31 5.75
C LYS A 18 9.46 26.27 6.16
N ASP A 19 8.91 27.01 5.21
CA ASP A 19 7.84 28.02 5.35
C ASP A 19 6.45 27.49 4.93
N MET A 20 6.34 26.21 4.59
CA MET A 20 5.07 25.60 4.16
C MET A 20 4.15 25.36 5.37
N THR A 21 2.86 25.70 5.24
CA THR A 21 1.83 25.35 6.23
C THR A 21 0.96 24.18 5.77
N HIS A 22 0.82 24.01 4.46
CA HIS A 22 0.05 22.95 3.83
C HIS A 22 0.76 22.42 2.58
N CYS A 23 0.57 21.14 2.28
CA CYS A 23 0.98 20.54 1.03
C CYS A 23 -0.24 19.99 0.28
N MET A 24 -0.11 19.85 -1.03
CA MET A 24 -1.11 19.17 -1.84
C MET A 24 -0.73 17.70 -2.02
N ASP A 25 -1.68 16.80 -1.81
CA ASP A 25 -1.60 15.46 -2.35
C ASP A 25 -1.90 15.50 -3.84
N GLU A 26 -0.89 15.28 -4.68
CA GLU A 26 -1.03 15.28 -6.14
C GLU A 26 -1.92 14.13 -6.66
N THR A 27 -2.15 13.10 -5.84
CA THR A 27 -3.01 11.96 -6.19
C THR A 27 -4.48 12.35 -6.17
N ASP A 28 -4.90 13.01 -5.09
CA ASP A 28 -6.32 13.32 -4.82
C ASP A 28 -6.64 14.81 -5.04
N GLY A 29 -5.62 15.65 -5.26
CA GLY A 29 -5.76 17.11 -5.34
C GLY A 29 -6.16 17.77 -4.02
N THR A 30 -6.02 17.07 -2.89
CA THR A 30 -6.45 17.54 -1.57
C THR A 30 -5.30 18.24 -0.82
N TRP A 31 -5.64 19.29 -0.06
CA TRP A 31 -4.68 20.05 0.74
C TRP A 31 -4.65 19.57 2.19
N HIS A 32 -3.44 19.34 2.70
CA HIS A 32 -3.19 18.79 4.03
C HIS A 32 -2.21 19.67 4.80
N ALA A 33 -2.47 19.90 6.09
CA ALA A 33 -1.59 20.68 6.94
C ALA A 33 -0.25 19.95 7.18
N ILE A 34 0.85 20.70 7.33
CA ILE A 34 2.11 20.11 7.79
C ILE A 34 1.90 19.41 9.13
N GLY A 35 2.42 18.19 9.25
CA GLY A 35 2.29 17.36 10.45
C GLY A 35 1.06 16.46 10.48
N SER A 36 0.13 16.61 9.52
CA SER A 36 -0.92 15.62 9.33
C SER A 36 -0.42 14.39 8.58
N SER A 37 -1.15 13.29 8.76
CA SER A 37 -1.03 12.08 7.96
C SER A 37 -2.40 11.72 7.39
N TRP A 38 -2.44 11.19 6.17
CA TRP A 38 -3.67 10.78 5.52
C TRP A 38 -3.46 9.55 4.65
N ARG A 39 -4.55 8.85 4.34
CA ARG A 39 -4.59 7.81 3.31
C ARG A 39 -5.20 8.42 2.05
N ASN A 40 -4.53 8.28 0.92
CA ASN A 40 -5.07 8.77 -0.35
C ASN A 40 -5.84 7.70 -1.13
N SER A 41 -6.46 8.09 -2.25
CA SER A 41 -7.29 7.19 -3.05
C SER A 41 -6.52 6.05 -3.72
N GLU A 42 -5.20 6.15 -3.84
CA GLU A 42 -4.31 5.07 -4.34
C GLU A 42 -3.72 4.22 -3.21
N CYS A 43 -4.35 4.25 -2.05
CA CYS A 43 -3.99 3.43 -0.90
C CYS A 43 -2.57 3.69 -0.38
N MET A 44 -2.14 4.95 -0.40
CA MET A 44 -0.86 5.38 0.14
C MET A 44 -1.04 6.11 1.47
N ASP A 45 -0.30 5.69 2.50
CA ASP A 45 -0.14 6.44 3.74
C ASP A 45 0.84 7.58 3.50
N CYS A 46 0.34 8.81 3.62
CA CYS A 46 1.01 10.03 3.21
C CYS A 46 1.23 10.98 4.38
N THR A 47 2.29 11.76 4.24
CA THR A 47 2.52 13.02 4.94
C THR A 47 3.00 14.05 3.90
N CYS A 48 3.18 15.30 4.30
CA CYS A 48 3.81 16.29 3.42
C CYS A 48 5.27 15.96 3.04
N ALA A 49 5.92 15.04 3.76
CA ALA A 49 7.29 14.62 3.48
C ALA A 49 7.39 13.45 2.49
N GLY A 50 6.29 12.77 2.17
CA GLY A 50 6.30 11.60 1.32
C GLY A 50 5.13 10.66 1.59
N CYS A 51 5.03 9.62 0.78
CA CYS A 51 3.99 8.60 0.91
C CYS A 51 4.57 7.19 0.75
N CYS A 52 3.89 6.21 1.35
CA CYS A 52 4.20 4.79 1.25
C CYS A 52 2.94 3.97 0.97
N SER A 53 3.06 2.89 0.22
CA SER A 53 1.96 1.92 0.03
C SER A 53 1.48 1.39 1.37
N ALA A 54 0.18 1.45 1.60
CA ALA A 54 -0.41 0.98 2.85
C ALA A 54 -0.82 -0.49 2.83
N PHE A 55 -0.57 -1.17 1.71
CA PHE A 55 -0.87 -2.58 1.50
C PHE A 55 0.42 -3.38 1.33
N SER A 56 0.37 -4.64 1.73
CA SER A 56 1.39 -5.63 1.38
C SER A 56 0.94 -6.42 0.15
N ILE A 57 1.88 -6.78 -0.70
CA ILE A 57 1.65 -7.59 -1.90
C ILE A 57 1.90 -9.06 -1.54
N PRO A 58 0.91 -9.97 -1.69
CA PRO A 58 1.10 -11.39 -1.43
C PRO A 58 2.18 -11.95 -2.34
N SER A 59 3.17 -12.62 -1.76
CA SER A 59 4.32 -13.21 -2.46
C SER A 59 4.31 -14.73 -2.42
N SER A 60 3.48 -15.34 -1.58
CA SER A 60 3.32 -16.80 -1.50
C SER A 60 1.92 -17.19 -1.03
N PHE A 61 1.25 -18.02 -1.83
CA PHE A 61 -0.07 -18.63 -1.63
C PHE A 61 -0.20 -19.83 -2.60
N ASP A 62 -1.24 -20.66 -2.46
CA ASP A 62 -1.41 -21.86 -3.30
C ASP A 62 -1.58 -21.53 -4.80
N ASP A 63 -1.07 -22.38 -5.68
CA ASP A 63 -1.08 -22.17 -7.14
C ASP A 63 -2.48 -22.12 -7.77
N ASP A 64 -3.48 -22.73 -7.13
CA ASP A 64 -4.88 -22.68 -7.56
C ASP A 64 -5.63 -21.45 -7.05
N CYS A 65 -4.92 -20.51 -6.42
CA CYS A 65 -5.44 -19.24 -5.94
C CYS A 65 -4.93 -18.03 -6.74
N ILE A 66 -5.64 -16.91 -6.62
CA ILE A 66 -5.32 -15.64 -7.28
C ILE A 66 -5.43 -14.49 -6.28
N SER A 67 -4.48 -13.56 -6.32
CA SER A 67 -4.52 -12.32 -5.55
C SER A 67 -5.26 -11.22 -6.30
N VAL A 68 -6.23 -10.58 -5.64
CA VAL A 68 -7.01 -9.47 -6.17
C VAL A 68 -6.88 -8.30 -5.21
N PHE A 69 -6.62 -7.10 -5.74
CA PHE A 69 -6.53 -5.90 -4.92
C PHE A 69 -7.94 -5.34 -4.62
N ASP A 70 -8.27 -5.24 -3.34
CA ASP A 70 -9.46 -4.56 -2.85
C ASP A 70 -9.10 -3.11 -2.53
N LYS A 71 -9.47 -2.20 -3.44
CA LYS A 71 -9.18 -0.77 -3.32
C LYS A 71 -9.94 -0.10 -2.17
N VAL A 72 -11.08 -0.65 -1.74
CA VAL A 72 -11.86 -0.09 -0.63
C VAL A 72 -11.19 -0.42 0.70
N ALA A 73 -10.73 -1.66 0.84
CA ALA A 73 -10.00 -2.10 2.02
C ALA A 73 -8.51 -1.73 2.00
N CYS A 74 -7.98 -1.32 0.83
CA CYS A 74 -6.56 -1.10 0.59
C CYS A 74 -5.71 -2.31 0.98
N GLU A 75 -6.09 -3.49 0.48
CA GLU A 75 -5.38 -4.74 0.74
C GLU A 75 -5.53 -5.70 -0.43
N TYR A 76 -4.59 -6.64 -0.57
CA TYR A 76 -4.77 -7.78 -1.45
C TYR A 76 -5.47 -8.90 -0.71
N LYS A 77 -6.51 -9.44 -1.35
CA LYS A 77 -7.20 -10.65 -0.91
C LYS A 77 -6.87 -11.78 -1.88
N VAL A 78 -6.77 -13.00 -1.36
CA VAL A 78 -6.45 -14.18 -2.17
C VAL A 78 -7.63 -15.13 -2.13
N TYR A 79 -8.05 -15.61 -3.30
CA TYR A 79 -9.21 -16.50 -3.47
C TYR A 79 -8.91 -17.63 -4.44
N LYS A 80 -9.70 -18.70 -4.41
CA LYS A 80 -9.61 -19.76 -5.43
C LYS A 80 -9.94 -19.20 -6.82
N LYS A 81 -9.19 -19.64 -7.83
CA LYS A 81 -9.36 -19.21 -9.23
C LYS A 81 -10.73 -19.58 -9.80
N ASP A 82 -11.27 -20.73 -9.41
CA ASP A 82 -12.56 -21.26 -9.87
C ASP A 82 -13.75 -20.82 -9.02
N ASN A 83 -13.51 -20.42 -7.76
CA ASN A 83 -14.55 -19.93 -6.86
C ASN A 83 -14.06 -18.78 -5.95
N PRO A 84 -14.32 -17.51 -6.35
CA PRO A 84 -13.95 -16.33 -5.58
C PRO A 84 -14.60 -16.22 -4.18
N SER A 85 -15.60 -17.05 -3.86
CA SER A 85 -16.21 -17.07 -2.53
C SER A 85 -15.33 -17.79 -1.49
N ILE A 86 -14.31 -18.52 -1.93
CA ILE A 86 -13.40 -19.26 -1.06
C ILE A 86 -12.08 -18.49 -0.94
N SER A 87 -11.77 -18.00 0.27
CA SER A 87 -10.50 -17.36 0.56
C SER A 87 -9.37 -18.38 0.66
N CYS A 88 -8.17 -17.99 0.24
CA CYS A 88 -6.95 -18.76 0.41
C CYS A 88 -6.04 -18.11 1.45
N PRO A 89 -5.27 -18.91 2.20
CA PRO A 89 -4.25 -18.38 3.11
C PRO A 89 -3.10 -17.72 2.33
N ILE A 90 -2.53 -16.67 2.92
CA ILE A 90 -1.31 -16.02 2.44
C ILE A 90 -0.17 -16.49 3.35
N TYR A 91 0.86 -17.10 2.77
CA TYR A 91 2.03 -17.61 3.50
C TYR A 91 3.21 -16.62 3.53
N GLY A 92 3.20 -15.66 2.60
CA GLY A 92 4.22 -14.61 2.54
C GLY A 92 3.69 -13.38 1.82
N ALA A 93 4.16 -12.22 2.24
CA ALA A 93 3.87 -10.92 1.61
C ALA A 93 5.10 -10.01 1.65
N VAL A 94 5.13 -9.06 0.72
CA VAL A 94 6.18 -8.06 0.54
C VAL A 94 5.59 -6.68 0.75
N GLY A 95 6.35 -5.77 1.37
CA GLY A 95 5.94 -4.39 1.61
C GLY A 95 5.09 -4.21 2.87
N LYS A 96 4.54 -2.99 2.97
CA LYS A 96 4.21 -2.25 4.21
C LYS A 96 5.44 -1.77 4.98
#